data_AF-A0A7V5K6Q8-F1
#
_entry.id   AF-A0A7V5K6Q8-F1
#
_cell.length_a   1.000
_cell.length_b   1.000
_cell.length_c   1.000
_cell.angle_alpha   90.00
_cell.angle_beta   90.00
_cell.angle_gamma   90.00
#
_symmetry.space_group_name_H-M   'P 1'
#
loop_
_entity.id
_entity.type
_entity.pdbx_description
1 polymer ?
#
loop_
_entity_poly.entity_id
_entity_poly.type
_entity_poly.pdbx_seq_one_letter_code
_entity_poly.pdbx_strand_id
1 'polypeptide(L)'
;MNGRSIIGGPIGEIRAALASARRRESRLLRRLGRRALESLSEGQILTPEDGHMRLMIEDLRRVQGEIGCLMERLRGASLSPFSDKNLYPPPPGSDTHFPFSR
;
A
#
# COMPACT_ATOMS: atom_id res chain seq x y z
N MET A 1 24.78 19.40 4.30
CA MET A 1 24.00 18.42 3.52
C MET A 1 23.77 17.21 4.40
N ASN A 2 22.56 16.96 4.91
CA ASN A 2 22.11 15.65 5.41
C ASN A 2 20.66 15.75 5.87
N GLY A 3 19.77 15.17 5.09
CA GLY A 3 18.33 15.18 5.31
C GLY A 3 17.59 14.24 4.36
N ARG A 4 18.21 13.11 3.99
CA ARG A 4 17.50 12.01 3.33
C ARG A 4 16.89 11.15 4.44
N SER A 5 15.80 11.64 5.01
CA SER A 5 14.97 10.90 5.95
C SER A 5 14.37 9.70 5.21
N ILE A 6 14.90 8.51 5.47
CA ILE A 6 14.29 7.17 5.45
C ILE A 6 12.85 7.13 4.88
N ILE A 7 12.67 7.31 3.57
CA ILE A 7 11.41 7.00 2.86
C ILE A 7 11.43 5.50 2.46
N GLY A 8 11.95 4.65 3.34
CA GLY A 8 12.25 3.23 3.06
C GLY A 8 11.95 2.33 4.26
N GLY A 9 11.00 2.71 5.10
CA GLY A 9 10.49 1.84 6.14
C GLY A 9 9.36 0.93 5.63
N PRO A 10 9.04 -0.18 6.33
CA PRO A 10 7.98 -1.12 5.93
C PRO A 10 6.63 -0.45 5.67
N ILE A 11 6.29 0.59 6.45
CA ILE A 11 5.08 1.40 6.25
C ILE A 11 5.13 2.21 4.95
N GLY A 12 6.31 2.74 4.58
CA GLY A 12 6.53 3.46 3.33
C GLY A 12 6.33 2.58 2.11
N GLU A 13 6.83 1.35 2.15
CA GLU A 13 6.63 0.34 1.09
C GLU A 13 5.16 -0.04 0.94
N ILE A 14 4.43 -0.26 2.06
CA ILE A 14 3.00 -0.55 2.04
C ILE A 14 2.21 0.63 1.44
N ARG A 15 2.55 1.87 1.79
CA ARG A 15 1.92 3.08 1.21
C ARG A 15 2.21 3.21 -0.29
N ALA A 16 3.43 2.94 -0.73
CA ALA A 16 3.81 2.96 -2.13
C ALA A 16 3.07 1.87 -2.94
N ALA A 17 2.99 0.66 -2.39
CA ALA A 17 2.21 -0.44 -2.96
C ALA A 17 0.71 -0.09 -3.06
N LEU A 18 0.14 0.51 -2.01
CA LEU A 18 -1.26 0.96 -2.00
C LEU A 18 -1.52 2.02 -3.07
N ALA A 19 -0.63 3.01 -3.21
CA ALA A 19 -0.72 4.04 -4.25
C ALA A 19 -0.63 3.42 -5.66
N SER A 20 0.24 2.43 -5.86
CA SER A 20 0.34 1.68 -7.12
C SER A 20 -0.93 0.89 -7.43
N ALA A 21 -1.47 0.17 -6.45
CA ALA A 21 -2.71 -0.60 -6.58
C ALA A 21 -3.91 0.30 -6.92
N ARG A 22 -4.05 1.45 -6.25
CA ARG A 22 -5.09 2.46 -6.55
C ARG A 22 -4.96 3.04 -7.97
N ARG A 23 -3.73 3.25 -8.47
CA ARG A 23 -3.51 3.66 -9.86
C ARG A 23 -3.91 2.57 -10.86
N ARG A 24 -3.73 1.29 -10.54
CA ARG A 24 -4.22 0.17 -11.37
C ARG A 24 -5.74 0.10 -11.36
N GLU A 25 -6.36 0.20 -10.19
CA GLU A 25 -7.83 0.25 -10.03
C GLU A 25 -8.45 1.36 -10.88
N SER A 26 -7.94 2.59 -10.76
CA SER A 26 -8.44 3.73 -11.54
C SER A 26 -8.30 3.52 -13.05
N ARG A 27 -7.21 2.89 -13.51
CA ARG A 27 -7.01 2.57 -14.93
C ARG A 27 -8.03 1.53 -15.42
N LEU A 28 -8.29 0.48 -14.64
CA LEU A 28 -9.28 -0.54 -14.97
C LEU A 28 -10.68 0.06 -15.04
N LEU A 29 -11.08 0.85 -14.05
CA LEU A 29 -12.37 1.55 -14.03
C LEU A 29 -12.55 2.47 -15.24
N ARG A 30 -11.52 3.24 -15.62
CA ARG A 30 -11.56 4.10 -16.82
C ARG A 30 -11.66 3.32 -18.12
N ARG A 31 -11.06 2.12 -18.21
CA ARG A 31 -11.16 1.25 -19.38
C ARG A 31 -12.56 0.66 -19.47
N LEU A 32 -13.09 0.18 -18.34
CA LEU A 32 -14.43 -0.39 -18.25
C LEU A 32 -15.50 0.65 -18.57
N GLY A 33 -15.36 1.87 -18.05
CA GLY A 33 -16.25 2.99 -18.38
C GLY A 33 -16.18 3.41 -19.86
N ARG A 34 -14.99 3.44 -20.47
CA ARG A 34 -14.86 3.69 -21.92
C ARG A 34 -15.54 2.61 -22.75
N ARG A 35 -15.31 1.34 -22.41
CA ARG A 35 -15.95 0.23 -23.11
C ARG A 35 -17.47 0.27 -22.98
N ALA A 36 -17.97 0.60 -21.79
CA ALA A 36 -19.39 0.81 -21.56
C ALA A 36 -20.00 1.89 -22.46
N LEU A 37 -19.30 3.03 -22.59
CA LEU A 37 -19.74 4.11 -23.48
C LEU A 37 -19.67 3.74 -24.97
N GLU A 38 -18.60 3.07 -25.40
CA GLU A 38 -18.44 2.57 -26.77
C GLU A 38 -19.58 1.62 -27.15
N SER A 39 -19.87 0.63 -26.32
CA SER A 39 -20.94 -0.32 -26.62
C SER A 39 -22.33 0.31 -26.58
N LEU A 40 -22.57 1.27 -25.67
CA LEU A 40 -23.81 2.05 -25.69
C LEU A 40 -23.96 2.85 -26.99
N SER A 41 -22.88 3.44 -27.52
CA SER A 41 -22.90 4.15 -28.81
C SER A 41 -23.12 3.23 -30.01
N GLU A 42 -22.69 1.97 -29.91
CA GLU A 42 -22.88 0.94 -30.93
C GLU A 42 -24.27 0.27 -30.83
N GLY A 43 -25.07 0.63 -29.82
CA GLY A 43 -26.38 0.01 -29.56
C GLY A 43 -26.28 -1.44 -29.06
N GLN A 44 -25.09 -1.87 -28.62
CA GLN A 44 -24.86 -3.19 -28.05
C GLN A 44 -25.07 -3.16 -26.55
N ILE A 45 -25.92 -4.07 -26.04
CA ILE A 45 -26.07 -4.28 -24.61
C ILE A 45 -24.86 -5.09 -24.16
N LEU A 46 -23.94 -4.46 -23.42
CA LEU A 46 -22.88 -5.19 -22.75
C LEU A 46 -23.47 -6.09 -21.69
N THR A 47 -23.21 -7.37 -21.80
CA THR A 47 -23.55 -8.32 -20.76
C THR A 47 -22.30 -8.59 -19.92
N PRO A 48 -22.46 -8.86 -18.62
CA PRO A 48 -21.35 -9.31 -17.79
C PRO A 48 -20.76 -10.67 -18.24
N GLU A 49 -21.40 -11.34 -19.21
CA GLU A 49 -20.93 -12.57 -19.84
C GLU A 49 -19.98 -12.35 -21.01
N ASP A 50 -19.87 -11.10 -21.50
CA ASP A 50 -18.86 -10.74 -22.50
C ASP A 50 -17.47 -11.05 -21.92
N GLY A 51 -16.77 -12.04 -22.49
CA GLY A 51 -15.55 -12.58 -21.91
C GLY A 51 -14.50 -11.51 -21.59
N HIS A 52 -14.42 -10.45 -22.39
CA HIS A 52 -13.53 -9.32 -22.13
C HIS A 52 -13.98 -8.46 -20.93
N MET A 53 -15.28 -8.18 -20.79
CA MET A 53 -15.84 -7.44 -19.64
C MET A 53 -15.67 -8.24 -18.36
N ARG A 54 -15.93 -9.55 -18.43
CA ARG A 54 -15.74 -10.47 -17.30
C ARG A 54 -14.29 -10.45 -16.81
N LEU A 55 -13.32 -10.57 -17.72
CA LEU A 55 -11.90 -10.49 -17.36
C LEU A 55 -11.55 -9.16 -16.68
N MET A 56 -12.04 -8.03 -17.19
CA MET A 56 -11.80 -6.73 -16.57
C MET A 56 -12.44 -6.61 -15.18
N ILE A 57 -13.63 -7.16 -14.98
CA ILE A 57 -14.30 -7.19 -13.67
C ILE A 57 -13.55 -8.10 -12.69
N GLU A 58 -13.08 -9.26 -13.13
CA GLU A 58 -12.27 -10.17 -12.32
C GLU A 58 -10.94 -9.52 -11.91
N ASP A 59 -10.26 -8.83 -12.83
CA ASP A 59 -9.04 -8.08 -12.54
C ASP A 59 -9.30 -6.93 -11.56
N LEU A 60 -10.43 -6.22 -11.70
CA LEU A 60 -10.81 -5.18 -10.76
C LEU A 60 -11.04 -5.75 -9.36
N ARG A 61 -11.74 -6.89 -9.24
CA ARG A 61 -11.97 -7.58 -7.96
C ARG A 61 -10.65 -8.02 -7.32
N ARG A 62 -9.69 -8.52 -8.10
CA ARG A 62 -8.35 -8.89 -7.61
C ARG A 62 -7.60 -7.68 -7.05
N VAL A 63 -7.60 -6.56 -7.78
CA VAL A 63 -6.95 -5.32 -7.32
C VAL A 63 -7.62 -4.77 -6.06
N GLN A 64 -8.95 -4.86 -5.95
CA GLN A 64 -9.68 -4.47 -4.74
C GLN A 64 -9.30 -5.35 -3.54
N GLY A 65 -9.14 -6.66 -3.74
CA GLY A 65 -8.63 -7.56 -2.70
C GLY A 65 -7.21 -7.22 -2.26
N GLU A 66 -6.31 -6.91 -3.20
CA GLU A 66 -4.95 -6.46 -2.91
C GLU A 66 -4.95 -5.15 -2.09
N ILE A 67 -5.78 -4.18 -2.47
CA ILE A 67 -5.97 -2.92 -1.74
C ILE A 67 -6.45 -3.20 -0.31
N GLY A 68 -7.42 -4.10 -0.13
CA GLY A 68 -7.92 -4.53 1.17
C GLY A 68 -6.80 -5.09 2.05
N CYS A 69 -6.03 -6.04 1.53
CA CYS A 69 -4.88 -6.62 2.23
C CYS A 69 -3.83 -5.57 2.61
N LEU A 70 -3.49 -4.66 1.69
CA LEU A 70 -2.52 -3.58 1.96
C LEU A 70 -3.03 -2.60 3.03
N MET A 71 -4.33 -2.31 3.05
CA MET A 71 -4.96 -1.48 4.08
C MET A 71 -4.94 -2.15 5.46
N GLU A 72 -5.21 -3.45 5.54
CA GLU A 72 -5.11 -4.22 6.78
C GLU A 72 -3.68 -4.28 7.30
N ARG A 73 -2.71 -4.53 6.40
CA ARG A 73 -1.28 -4.50 6.74
C ARG A 73 -0.83 -3.13 7.23
N LEU A 74 -1.31 -2.06 6.59
CA LEU A 74 -1.03 -0.69 7.02
C LEU A 74 -1.61 -0.40 8.40
N ARG A 75 -2.85 -0.85 8.67
CA ARG A 75 -3.51 -0.72 9.96
C ARG A 75 -2.73 -1.47 11.05
N GLY A 76 -2.35 -2.73 10.80
CA GLY A 76 -1.56 -3.54 11.73
C GLY A 76 -0.18 -2.93 12.02
N ALA A 77 0.51 -2.43 10.99
CA ALA A 77 1.79 -1.75 11.16
C ALA A 77 1.66 -0.44 11.95
N SER A 78 0.57 0.31 11.76
CA SER A 78 0.32 1.57 12.48
C SER A 78 -0.06 1.38 13.95
N LEU A 79 -0.59 0.22 14.32
CA LEU A 79 -1.00 -0.13 15.69
C LEU A 79 0.10 -0.87 16.48
N SER A 80 1.21 -1.23 15.83
CA SER A 80 2.33 -1.88 16.51
C SER A 80 3.06 -0.90 17.43
N PRO A 81 3.10 -1.12 18.76
CA PRO A 81 3.83 -0.27 19.69
C PRO A 81 5.36 -0.32 19.51
N PHE A 82 5.85 -1.22 18.64
CA PHE A 82 7.25 -1.38 18.28
C PHE A 82 7.59 -0.88 16.86
N SER A 83 6.66 -0.21 16.19
CA SER A 83 6.90 0.36 14.86
C SER A 83 7.84 1.58 14.94
N ASP A 84 9.14 1.32 14.96
CA ASP A 84 10.25 2.20 14.53
C ASP A 84 10.34 3.62 15.14
N LYS A 85 9.71 3.88 16.30
CA LYS A 85 9.88 5.14 17.04
C LYS A 85 10.50 5.01 18.42
N ASN A 86 10.70 3.79 18.92
CA ASN A 86 11.41 3.56 20.17
C ASN A 86 12.85 3.12 19.85
N LEU A 87 13.62 4.06 19.28
CA LEU A 87 15.01 4.17 19.73
C LEU A 87 14.89 4.41 21.24
N TYR A 88 14.99 3.35 22.04
CA TYR A 88 15.34 3.53 23.44
C TYR A 88 16.54 4.48 23.44
N PRO A 89 16.50 5.60 24.18
CA PRO A 89 17.70 6.39 24.34
C PRO A 89 18.80 5.42 24.79
N PRO A 90 20.00 5.45 24.17
CA PRO A 90 21.09 4.64 24.67
C PRO A 90 21.22 4.95 26.17
N PRO A 91 21.34 3.92 27.04
CA PRO A 91 21.43 4.15 28.48
C PRO A 91 22.53 5.19 28.73
N PRO A 92 22.28 6.21 29.57
CA PRO A 92 23.24 7.27 29.82
C PRO A 92 24.54 6.63 30.30
N GLY A 93 25.65 7.11 29.72
CA GLY A 93 27.02 6.62 29.86
C GLY A 93 27.26 5.65 31.00
N SER A 94 27.59 4.40 30.65
CA SER A 94 28.33 3.52 31.55
C SER A 94 29.77 4.02 31.66
N ASP A 95 29.93 5.19 32.28
CA ASP A 95 31.18 5.58 32.93
C ASP A 95 31.24 4.75 34.22
N THR A 96 31.54 3.47 34.07
CA THR A 96 32.00 2.65 35.20
C THR A 96 33.43 3.07 35.53
N HIS A 97 33.60 4.30 36.00
CA HIS A 97 34.69 4.62 36.91
C HIS A 97 34.35 3.92 38.23
N PHE A 98 34.75 2.65 38.34
CA PHE A 98 34.92 1.99 39.63
C PHE A 98 36.15 2.62 40.30
N PRO A 99 36.03 3.42 41.37
CA PRO A 99 37.19 3.92 42.09
C PRO A 99 37.46 2.97 43.25
N PHE A 100 37.88 1.74 42.95
CA PHE A 100 38.50 0.88 43.97
C PHE A 100 39.72 0.21 43.35
N SER A 101 40.78 1.00 43.21
CA SER A 101 42.15 0.49 43.12
C SER A 101 42.89 0.95 44.36
N ARG A 102 43.15 -0.04 45.24
CA ARG A 102 44.07 -0.08 46.39
C ARG A 102 43.78 0.77 47.61
#